data_AF-A0A081DFN5-F1
#
_entry.id   AF-A0A081DFN5-F1
#
_cell.length_a   1.000
_cell.length_b   1.000
_cell.length_c   1.000
_cell.angle_alpha   90.00
_cell.angle_beta   90.00
_cell.angle_gamma   90.00
#
_symmetry.space_group_name_H-M   'P 1'
#
loop_
_entity.id
_entity.type
_entity.pdbx_description
1 polymer ?
#
loop_
_entity_poly.entity_id
_entity_poly.type
_entity_poly.pdbx_seq_one_letter_code
_entity_poly.pdbx_strand_id
1 'polypeptide(L)'
;MNLSGSTTFNYSIDLAEDDDGSSQDWDATDYFRIQYSLDSGAWVTVFEVSGSGTNTEPRVTQNAGGTPLGTFVTDSFQTFTGSFVAAPTSTIEFRLAFRMDAGDEDIAVDNFIVD
;
A
#
# COMPACT_ATOMS: atom_id res chain seq x y z
N MET A 1 -20.54 6.12 10.77
CA MET A 1 -19.27 6.63 11.33
C MET A 1 -19.41 8.13 11.52
N ASN A 2 -19.05 8.68 12.68
CA ASN A 2 -18.97 10.14 12.83
C ASN A 2 -17.55 10.59 12.49
N LEU A 3 -17.41 11.47 11.49
CA LEU A 3 -16.14 11.98 10.99
C LEU A 3 -15.91 13.46 11.34
N SER A 4 -16.85 14.09 12.07
CA SER A 4 -16.80 15.52 12.38
C SER A 4 -15.70 15.91 13.38
N GLY A 5 -14.92 14.95 13.87
CA GLY A 5 -13.77 15.13 14.75
C GLY A 5 -12.56 14.37 14.21
N SER A 6 -11.38 14.67 14.75
CA SER A 6 -10.16 13.93 14.43
C SER A 6 -10.38 12.45 14.77
N THR A 7 -10.24 11.59 13.77
CA THR A 7 -10.54 10.16 13.90
C THR A 7 -9.31 9.37 13.53
N THR A 8 -8.90 8.46 14.42
CA THR A 8 -7.88 7.46 14.10
C THR A 8 -8.56 6.30 13.40
N PHE A 9 -8.02 5.92 12.25
CA PHE A 9 -8.41 4.74 11.50
C PHE A 9 -7.30 3.71 11.61
N ASN A 10 -7.66 2.44 11.79
CA ASN A 10 -6.72 1.35 11.56
C ASN A 10 -7.06 0.67 10.24
N TYR A 11 -6.03 0.12 9.59
CA TYR A 11 -6.21 -0.68 8.40
C TYR A 11 -5.48 -2.01 8.53
N SER A 12 -6.01 -3.01 7.85
CA SER A 12 -5.31 -4.26 7.53
C SER A 12 -5.48 -4.59 6.05
N ILE A 13 -4.49 -5.26 5.48
CA ILE A 13 -4.53 -5.76 4.11
C ILE A 13 -3.69 -7.03 4.02
N ASP A 14 -4.14 -8.01 3.25
CA ASP A 14 -3.33 -9.18 2.92
C ASP A 14 -2.72 -8.97 1.53
N LEU A 15 -1.39 -9.12 1.44
CA LEU A 15 -0.66 -9.00 0.17
C LEU A 15 0.20 -10.24 -0.07
N ALA A 16 0.30 -10.63 -1.33
CA ALA A 16 1.29 -11.57 -1.85
C ALA A 16 1.79 -11.10 -3.22
N GLU A 17 2.91 -11.62 -3.67
CA GLU A 17 3.56 -11.35 -4.97
C GLU A 17 4.37 -12.58 -5.35
N ASP A 18 4.39 -12.94 -6.64
CA ASP A 18 5.17 -14.09 -7.10
C ASP A 18 6.41 -13.62 -7.85
N ASP A 19 7.36 -14.53 -8.05
CA ASP A 19 8.45 -14.32 -8.99
C ASP A 19 8.09 -14.85 -10.39
N ASP A 20 8.90 -14.56 -11.40
CA ASP A 20 8.76 -15.15 -12.75
C ASP A 20 9.06 -16.67 -12.81
N GLY A 21 9.15 -17.32 -11.66
CA GLY A 21 9.65 -18.67 -11.42
C GLY A 21 11.14 -18.71 -11.03
N SER A 22 11.86 -17.59 -11.15
CA SER A 22 13.31 -17.55 -10.88
C SER A 22 13.88 -16.19 -10.45
N SER A 23 13.25 -15.09 -10.87
CA SER A 23 13.71 -13.72 -10.69
C SER A 23 12.57 -12.88 -10.16
N GLN A 24 12.91 -11.98 -9.25
CA GLN A 24 12.00 -10.96 -8.78
C GLN A 24 11.64 -9.99 -9.90
N ASP A 25 10.49 -9.33 -9.82
CA ASP A 25 9.95 -8.60 -10.97
C ASP A 25 9.88 -7.08 -10.75
N TRP A 26 9.89 -6.60 -9.49
CA TRP A 26 9.59 -5.19 -9.24
C TRP A 26 10.75 -4.24 -9.53
N ASP A 27 10.48 -3.24 -10.36
CA ASP A 27 11.38 -2.16 -10.73
C ASP A 27 11.24 -0.93 -9.82
N ALA A 28 12.23 -0.03 -9.89
CA ALA A 28 12.37 1.14 -9.04
C ALA A 28 11.18 2.12 -9.11
N THR A 29 10.37 2.05 -10.17
CA THR A 29 9.19 2.89 -10.36
C THR A 29 7.89 2.25 -9.95
N ASP A 30 7.90 0.95 -9.64
CA ASP A 30 6.70 0.20 -9.33
C ASP A 30 6.25 0.46 -7.91
N TYR A 31 4.93 0.50 -7.75
CA TYR A 31 4.33 0.65 -6.45
C TYR A 31 2.94 0.04 -6.35
N PHE A 32 2.64 -0.39 -5.14
CA PHE A 32 1.30 -0.50 -4.61
C PHE A 32 1.15 0.48 -3.45
N ARG A 33 0.04 1.22 -3.39
CA ARG A 33 -0.22 2.21 -2.33
C ARG A 33 -1.63 2.11 -1.81
N ILE A 34 -1.78 2.18 -0.49
CA ILE A 34 -3.06 2.52 0.15
C ILE A 34 -3.08 4.02 0.36
N GLN A 35 -4.13 4.66 -0.15
CA GLN A 35 -4.31 6.10 -0.07
C GLN A 35 -5.70 6.44 0.42
N TYR A 36 -5.83 7.59 1.06
CA TYR A 36 -7.12 8.18 1.40
C TYR A 36 -7.25 9.62 0.90
N SER A 37 -8.48 10.08 0.74
CA SER A 37 -8.83 11.48 0.49
C SER A 37 -9.96 11.91 1.43
N LEU A 38 -9.91 13.15 1.90
CA LEU A 38 -10.95 13.74 2.75
C LEU A 38 -11.70 14.80 1.94
N ASP A 39 -13.03 14.72 1.93
CA ASP A 39 -13.90 15.66 1.22
C ASP A 39 -13.47 15.91 -0.24
N SER A 40 -13.08 14.83 -0.94
CA SER A 40 -12.54 14.83 -2.31
C SER A 40 -11.34 15.76 -2.52
N GLY A 41 -10.53 15.94 -1.47
CA GLY A 41 -9.26 16.65 -1.50
C GLY A 41 -8.11 15.87 -2.11
N ALA A 42 -6.88 16.22 -1.69
CA ALA A 42 -5.68 15.55 -2.16
C ALA A 42 -5.54 14.13 -1.57
N TRP A 43 -5.01 13.21 -2.37
CA TRP A 43 -4.71 11.84 -1.92
C TRP A 43 -3.46 11.81 -1.04
N VAL A 44 -3.58 11.13 0.11
CA VAL A 44 -2.50 10.92 1.07
C VAL A 44 -2.18 9.43 1.15
N THR A 45 -0.91 9.06 0.96
CA THR A 45 -0.46 7.67 1.09
C THR A 45 -0.19 7.30 2.55
N VAL A 46 -0.73 6.18 3.01
CA VAL A 46 -0.58 5.65 4.38
C VAL A 46 0.12 4.30 4.45
N PHE A 47 0.37 3.69 3.29
CA PHE A 47 1.09 2.44 3.12
C PHE A 47 1.61 2.38 1.70
N GLU A 48 2.85 1.90 1.52
CA GLU A 48 3.44 1.70 0.20
C GLU A 48 4.29 0.44 0.16
N VAL A 49 4.15 -0.31 -0.92
CA VAL A 49 5.06 -1.37 -1.36
C VAL A 49 5.71 -0.89 -2.66
N SER A 50 7.03 -1.07 -2.82
CA SER A 50 7.74 -0.58 -4.03
C SER A 50 8.99 -1.38 -4.38
N GLY A 51 9.31 -1.44 -5.67
CA GLY A 51 10.59 -1.96 -6.17
C GLY A 51 11.71 -0.94 -6.01
N SER A 52 12.95 -1.41 -5.81
CA SER A 52 14.11 -0.58 -5.40
C SER A 52 15.19 -0.43 -6.47
N GLY A 53 15.16 -1.29 -7.47
CA GLY A 53 16.17 -1.42 -8.50
C GLY A 53 15.56 -2.00 -9.76
N THR A 54 16.26 -2.91 -10.43
CA THR A 54 15.66 -3.72 -11.50
C THR A 54 15.40 -5.11 -10.95
N ASN A 55 14.21 -5.67 -11.18
CA ASN A 55 13.89 -7.05 -10.79
C ASN A 55 14.20 -7.31 -9.31
N THR A 56 13.58 -6.53 -8.42
CA THR A 56 13.85 -6.56 -6.97
C THR A 56 12.64 -7.03 -6.17
N GLU A 57 12.89 -7.52 -4.95
CA GLU A 57 11.80 -7.82 -4.01
C GLU A 57 10.99 -6.55 -3.67
N PRO A 58 9.65 -6.62 -3.66
CA PRO A 58 8.80 -5.51 -3.24
C PRO A 58 8.98 -5.18 -1.77
N ARG A 59 9.53 -3.99 -1.48
CA ARG A 59 9.81 -3.54 -0.11
C ARG A 59 8.61 -2.80 0.49
N VAL A 60 8.32 -3.08 1.75
CA VAL A 60 7.26 -2.41 2.50
C VAL A 60 7.79 -1.12 3.15
N THR A 61 7.00 -0.04 3.04
CA THR A 61 7.26 1.27 3.62
C THR A 61 6.00 1.81 4.31
N GLN A 62 6.17 2.57 5.40
CA GLN A 62 5.03 3.10 6.18
C GLN A 62 4.33 4.29 5.51
N ASN A 63 4.95 4.93 4.52
CA ASN A 63 4.42 6.08 3.79
C ASN A 63 5.15 6.22 2.44
N ALA A 64 4.58 6.97 1.50
CA ALA A 64 5.19 7.17 0.19
C ALA A 64 6.62 7.73 0.30
N GLY A 65 7.61 7.02 -0.26
CA GLY A 65 9.03 7.38 -0.18
C GLY A 65 9.61 7.36 1.24
N GLY A 66 8.92 6.71 2.19
CA GLY A 66 9.37 6.53 3.56
C GLY A 66 10.53 5.54 3.68
N THR A 67 11.09 5.41 4.88
CA THR A 67 12.13 4.42 5.15
C THR A 67 11.55 3.01 5.03
N PRO A 68 12.18 2.10 4.27
CA PRO A 68 11.77 0.70 4.22
C PRO A 68 11.79 0.07 5.60
N LEU A 69 10.81 -0.77 5.89
CA LEU A 69 10.66 -1.44 7.18
C LEU A 69 11.54 -2.69 7.31
N GLY A 70 12.32 -3.03 6.27
CA GLY A 70 13.08 -4.28 6.20
C GLY A 70 12.22 -5.53 6.01
N THR A 71 10.94 -5.34 5.71
CA THR A 71 9.99 -6.40 5.34
C THR A 71 9.73 -6.33 3.84
N PHE A 72 9.65 -7.50 3.22
CA PHE A 72 9.30 -7.68 1.81
C PHE A 72 7.99 -8.45 1.74
N VAL A 73 7.21 -8.21 0.68
CA VAL A 73 6.08 -9.08 0.34
C VAL A 73 6.64 -10.41 -0.19
N THR A 74 5.85 -11.47 -0.14
CA THR A 74 6.27 -12.84 -0.51
C THR A 74 5.17 -13.53 -1.32
N ASP A 75 5.46 -14.71 -1.87
CA ASP A 75 4.53 -15.61 -2.59
C ASP A 75 3.30 -16.08 -1.79
N SER A 76 3.32 -15.86 -0.48
CA SER A 76 2.28 -16.23 0.46
C SER A 76 1.66 -14.99 1.06
N PHE A 77 0.32 -14.98 1.21
CA PHE A 77 -0.38 -13.86 1.82
C PHE A 77 0.16 -13.54 3.22
N GLN A 78 0.58 -12.29 3.37
CA GLN A 78 1.01 -11.68 4.62
C GLN A 78 0.05 -10.55 4.98
N THR A 79 -0.38 -10.50 6.24
CA THR A 79 -1.20 -9.40 6.75
C THR A 79 -0.33 -8.22 7.14
N PHE A 80 -0.55 -7.08 6.50
CA PHE A 80 0.04 -5.79 6.84
C PHE A 80 -0.99 -4.93 7.55
N THR A 81 -0.57 -4.29 8.64
CA THR A 81 -1.44 -3.43 9.45
C THR A 81 -0.82 -2.07 9.68
N GLY A 82 -1.64 -1.05 9.81
CA GLY A 82 -1.21 0.27 10.23
C GLY A 82 -2.36 1.15 10.69
N SER A 83 -2.06 2.40 10.99
CA SER A 83 -3.06 3.38 11.38
C SER A 83 -2.68 4.78 10.91
N PHE A 84 -3.68 5.63 10.76
CA PHE A 84 -3.49 7.04 10.45
C PHE A 84 -4.57 7.89 11.13
N VAL A 85 -4.27 9.16 11.33
CA VAL A 85 -5.22 10.13 11.90
C VAL A 85 -5.74 11.01 10.77
N ALA A 86 -7.05 10.97 10.55
CA ALA A 86 -7.71 11.88 9.62
C ALA A 86 -8.18 13.15 10.34
N ALA A 87 -8.05 14.29 9.67
CA ALA A 87 -8.64 15.54 10.11
C ALA A 87 -10.19 15.45 10.11
N PRO A 88 -10.90 16.31 10.85
CA PRO A 88 -12.35 16.42 10.78
C PRO A 88 -12.82 16.56 9.34
N THR A 89 -13.75 15.71 8.92
CA THR A 89 -14.22 15.62 7.53
C THR A 89 -15.69 15.20 7.47
N SER A 90 -16.32 15.31 6.31
CA SER A 90 -17.65 14.75 6.06
C SER A 90 -17.57 13.40 5.36
N THR A 91 -16.56 13.20 4.51
CA THR A 91 -16.37 11.99 3.70
C THR A 91 -14.91 11.58 3.67
N ILE A 92 -14.68 10.28 3.66
CA ILE A 92 -13.37 9.69 3.41
C ILE A 92 -13.49 8.71 2.25
N GLU A 93 -12.55 8.79 1.32
CA GLU A 93 -12.46 7.92 0.15
C GLU A 93 -11.14 7.16 0.24
N PHE A 94 -11.14 5.88 -0.11
CA PHE A 94 -9.93 5.05 -0.16
C PHE A 94 -9.59 4.66 -1.59
N ARG A 95 -8.31 4.58 -1.89
CA ARG A 95 -7.79 4.13 -3.18
C ARG A 95 -6.63 3.18 -2.97
N LEU A 96 -6.72 2.03 -3.63
CA LEU A 96 -5.59 1.17 -3.90
C LEU A 96 -4.99 1.62 -5.24
N ALA A 97 -3.79 2.18 -5.21
CA ALA A 97 -3.13 2.72 -6.40
C ALA A 97 -1.96 1.83 -6.79
N PHE A 98 -1.92 1.44 -8.07
CA PHE A 98 -0.96 0.50 -8.62
C PHE A 98 -0.18 1.17 -9.75
N ARG A 99 1.11 0.86 -9.82
CA ARG A 99 1.94 1.06 -10.99
C ARG A 99 2.86 -0.15 -11.12
N MET A 100 2.65 -0.88 -12.20
CA MET A 100 3.31 -2.11 -12.62
C MET A 100 3.31 -2.00 -14.15
N ASP A 101 4.37 -1.42 -14.72
CA ASP A 101 4.40 -1.01 -16.13
C ASP A 101 5.52 -1.66 -16.98
N ALA A 102 6.23 -2.66 -16.46
CA ALA A 102 7.32 -3.36 -17.14
C ALA A 102 6.98 -4.79 -17.61
N GLY A 103 5.90 -5.39 -17.10
CA GLY A 103 5.11 -6.42 -17.79
C GLY A 103 5.03 -7.80 -17.12
N ASP A 104 5.96 -8.13 -16.22
CA ASP A 104 5.91 -9.34 -15.38
C ASP A 104 5.51 -9.03 -13.93
N GLU A 105 5.61 -7.78 -13.47
CA GLU A 105 5.21 -7.43 -12.10
C GLU A 105 3.77 -7.79 -11.76
N ASP A 106 3.58 -8.36 -10.57
CA ASP A 106 2.29 -8.73 -10.04
C ASP A 106 2.11 -8.31 -8.57
N ILE A 107 0.85 -8.37 -8.12
CA ILE A 107 0.50 -8.33 -6.71
C ILE A 107 -0.89 -8.96 -6.54
N ALA A 108 -1.02 -9.80 -5.53
CA ALA A 108 -2.30 -10.26 -5.03
C ALA A 108 -2.72 -9.42 -3.82
N VAL A 109 -4.00 -9.05 -3.79
CA VAL A 109 -4.59 -8.26 -2.71
C VAL A 109 -5.84 -8.95 -2.20
N ASP A 110 -5.92 -9.16 -0.89
CA ASP A 110 -7.11 -9.66 -0.21
C ASP A 110 -7.35 -8.94 1.13
N ASN A 111 -8.56 -9.10 1.68
CA ASN A 111 -8.94 -8.67 3.03
C ASN A 111 -8.55 -7.23 3.40
N PHE A 112 -8.73 -6.28 2.48
CA PHE A 112 -8.57 -4.86 2.81
C PHE A 112 -9.70 -4.41 3.74
N ILE A 113 -9.36 -4.10 4.99
CA ILE A 113 -10.29 -3.70 6.06
C ILE A 113 -9.83 -2.37 6.64
N VAL A 114 -10.80 -1.51 6.95
CA VAL A 114 -10.60 -0.24 7.67
C VAL A 114 -11.63 -0.15 8.79
N ASP A 115 -11.18 0.17 10.01
CA ASP A 115 -12.02 0.35 11.20
C ASP A 115 -11.79 1.68 11.93
#